data_AF-A0A5D6WL67-F1
#
_entry.id   AF-A0A5D6WL67-F1
#
_cell.length_a   1.000
_cell.length_b   1.000
_cell.length_c   1.000
_cell.angle_alpha   90.00
_cell.angle_beta   90.00
_cell.angle_gamma   90.00
#
_symmetry.space_group_name_H-M   'P 1'
#
loop_
_entity.id
_entity.type
_entity.pdbx_description
1 polymer ?
#
loop_
_entity_poly.entity_id
_entity_poly.type
_entity_poly.pdbx_seq_one_letter_code
_entity_poly.pdbx_strand_id
1 'polypeptide(L)'
;MAKYSAEFKCKVVQEYLNGHIGYTALTKKYDIPSPKCIQAWVGKYRRMGKEGLQRSRKNETYSFQFKVNAVELYLSTEISYQ
;
A
#
# COMPACT_ATOMS: atom_id res chain seq x y z
N MET A 1 1.35 -10.24 -1.02
CA MET A 1 2.14 -9.54 0.03
C MET A 1 2.72 -8.25 -0.55
N ALA A 2 2.74 -7.14 0.18
CA ALA A 2 3.52 -5.98 -0.29
C ALA A 2 5.00 -6.22 0.03
N LYS A 3 5.87 -6.26 -1.00
CA LYS A 3 7.32 -6.52 -0.83
C LYS A 3 8.05 -5.42 -0.04
N TYR A 4 7.53 -4.20 -0.08
CA TYR A 4 8.16 -3.02 0.53
C TYR A 4 7.18 -2.30 1.47
N SER A 5 7.62 -2.03 2.70
CA SER A 5 6.87 -1.24 3.69
C SER A 5 6.72 0.22 3.26
N ALA A 6 5.73 0.92 3.82
CA ALA A 6 5.53 2.34 3.53
C ALA A 6 6.73 3.20 3.98
N GLU A 7 7.34 2.85 5.12
CA GLU A 7 8.53 3.50 5.67
C GLU A 7 9.73 3.36 4.73
N PHE A 8 9.97 2.15 4.21
CA PHE A 8 11.05 1.90 3.26
C PHE A 8 10.87 2.74 1.99
N LYS A 9 9.66 2.75 1.42
CA LYS A 9 9.36 3.58 0.24
C LYS A 9 9.59 5.05 0.53
N CYS A 10 9.21 5.52 1.72
CA CYS A 10 9.41 6.90 2.14
C CYS A 10 10.89 7.24 2.20
N LYS A 11 11.73 6.37 2.79
CA LYS A 11 13.19 6.55 2.83
C LYS A 11 13.79 6.70 1.44
N VAL A 12 13.44 5.81 0.51
CA VAL A 12 13.94 5.84 -0.88
C VAL A 12 13.50 7.12 -1.60
N VAL A 13 12.26 7.56 -1.42
CA VAL A 13 11.74 8.79 -2.04
C VAL A 13 12.43 10.04 -1.48
N GLN A 14 12.64 10.11 -0.15
CA GLN A 14 13.36 11.23 0.47
C GLN A 14 14.80 11.33 -0.04
N GLU A 15 15.48 10.20 -0.18
CA GLU A 15 16.85 10.17 -0.69
C GLU A 15 16.93 10.65 -2.15
N TYR A 16 15.93 10.33 -2.96
CA TYR A 16 15.78 10.89 -4.31
C TYR A 16 15.51 12.40 -4.30
N LEU A 17 14.63 12.88 -3.42
CA LEU A 17 14.27 14.30 -3.32
C LEU A 17 15.41 15.17 -2.80
N ASN A 18 16.28 14.62 -1.95
CA ASN A 18 17.47 15.31 -1.46
C ASN A 18 18.56 15.48 -2.55
N GLY A 19 18.32 15.01 -3.79
CA GLY A 19 19.17 15.28 -4.94
C GLY A 19 20.47 14.47 -4.99
N HIS A 20 20.68 13.55 -4.06
CA HIS A 20 21.95 12.81 -3.97
C HIS A 20 22.10 11.73 -5.05
N ILE A 21 21.01 11.09 -5.51
CA ILE A 21 21.10 9.86 -6.29
C ILE A 21 19.93 9.75 -7.31
N GLY A 22 20.24 9.39 -8.56
CA GLY A 22 19.24 9.10 -9.59
C GLY A 22 18.55 7.73 -9.44
N TYR A 23 17.46 7.49 -10.17
CA TYR A 23 16.65 6.27 -10.06
C TYR A 23 17.45 4.97 -10.25
N THR A 24 18.34 4.91 -11.25
CA THR A 24 19.14 3.72 -11.56
C THR A 24 20.18 3.39 -10.48
N ALA A 25 20.69 4.41 -9.80
CA ALA A 25 21.63 4.21 -8.70
C ALA A 25 20.89 3.82 -7.42
N LEU A 26 19.70 4.37 -7.17
CA LEU A 26 18.83 3.91 -6.07
C LEU A 26 18.39 2.45 -6.24
N THR A 27 18.08 2.01 -7.47
CA THR A 27 17.75 0.60 -7.69
C THR A 27 18.90 -0.34 -7.36
N LYS A 28 20.14 0.04 -7.68
CA LYS A 28 21.33 -0.74 -7.31
C LYS A 28 21.58 -0.72 -5.80
N LYS A 29 21.42 0.43 -5.15
CA LYS A 29 21.64 0.61 -3.72
C LYS A 29 20.68 -0.23 -2.86
N TYR A 30 19.42 -0.33 -3.29
CA TYR A 30 18.35 -0.97 -2.53
C TYR A 30 17.88 -2.31 -3.10
N ASP A 31 18.61 -2.85 -4.09
CA ASP A 31 18.26 -4.06 -4.82
C ASP A 31 16.79 -4.06 -5.31
N ILE A 32 16.37 -2.92 -5.88
CA ILE A 32 15.03 -2.76 -6.43
C ILE A 32 15.08 -3.17 -7.91
N PRO A 33 14.23 -4.12 -8.36
CA PRO A 33 14.32 -4.69 -9.71
C PRO A 33 14.13 -3.70 -10.85
N SER A 34 13.41 -2.59 -10.62
CA SER A 34 13.08 -1.64 -11.67
C SER A 34 13.03 -0.20 -11.17
N PRO A 35 13.62 0.75 -11.93
CA PRO A 35 13.54 2.19 -11.59
C PRO A 35 12.11 2.72 -11.71
N LYS A 36 11.24 2.06 -12.50
CA LYS A 36 9.81 2.39 -12.60
C LYS A 36 9.10 2.29 -11.24
N CYS A 37 9.52 1.38 -10.37
CA CYS A 37 8.97 1.26 -9.01
C CYS A 37 9.21 2.54 -8.20
N ILE A 38 10.43 3.08 -8.26
CA ILE A 38 10.82 4.29 -7.55
C ILE A 38 10.11 5.50 -8.16
N GLN A 39 10.04 5.60 -9.48
CA GLN A 39 9.30 6.66 -10.17
C GLN A 39 7.83 6.69 -9.77
N ALA A 40 7.18 5.51 -9.66
CA ALA A 40 5.80 5.41 -9.20
C ALA A 40 5.64 5.86 -7.73
N TRP A 41 6.59 5.54 -6.86
CA TRP A 41 6.56 6.00 -5.47
C TRP A 41 6.75 7.51 -5.36
N VAL A 42 7.70 8.07 -6.11
CA VAL A 42 7.91 9.53 -6.17
C VAL A 42 6.66 10.24 -6.71
N GLY A 43 6.04 9.70 -7.76
CA GLY A 43 4.80 10.25 -8.31
C GLY A 43 3.64 10.23 -7.31
N LYS A 44 3.47 9.14 -6.57
CA LYS A 44 2.47 9.04 -5.48
C LYS A 44 2.77 10.01 -4.35
N TYR A 45 4.04 10.13 -3.96
CA TYR A 45 4.48 11.03 -2.90
C TYR A 45 4.25 12.50 -3.26
N ARG A 46 4.53 12.90 -4.50
CA ARG A 46 4.24 14.28 -4.96
C ARG A 46 2.76 14.62 -4.98
N ARG A 47 1.89 13.63 -5.22
CA ARG A 47 0.43 13.84 -5.32
C ARG A 47 -0.28 13.82 -3.96
N MET A 48 0.12 12.90 -3.07
CA MET A 48 -0.62 12.61 -1.82
C MET A 48 0.30 12.61 -0.59
N GLY A 49 1.53 13.12 -0.71
CA GLY A 49 2.52 13.10 0.36
C GLY A 49 2.86 11.69 0.86
N LYS A 50 3.18 11.58 2.15
CA LYS A 50 3.54 10.31 2.81
C LYS A 50 2.39 9.31 2.78
N GLU A 51 1.14 9.78 2.81
CA GLU A 51 -0.06 8.94 2.79
C GLU A 51 -0.20 8.18 1.47
N GLY A 52 0.26 8.76 0.36
CA GLY A 52 0.26 8.08 -0.95
C GLY A 52 1.13 6.82 -1.03
N LEU A 53 2.05 6.63 -0.09
CA LEU A 53 2.92 5.45 0.00
C LEU A 53 2.33 4.36 0.91
N GLN A 54 1.31 4.71 1.70
CA GLN A 54 0.59 3.77 2.55
C GLN A 54 -0.20 2.78 1.71
N ARG A 55 -0.48 1.62 2.30
CA ARG A 55 -1.28 0.60 1.64
C ARG A 55 -2.76 1.00 1.71
N SER A 56 -3.42 1.07 0.56
CA SER A 56 -4.86 1.40 0.50
C SER A 56 -5.73 0.31 1.13
N ARG A 57 -5.39 -0.97 0.89
CA ARG A 57 -6.12 -2.10 1.50
C ARG A 57 -5.54 -2.43 2.87
N LYS A 58 -6.31 -2.13 3.92
CA LYS A 58 -6.10 -2.68 5.26
C LYS A 58 -6.72 -4.07 5.30
N ASN A 59 -6.03 -5.04 5.89
CA ASN A 59 -6.64 -6.35 6.13
C ASN A 59 -7.40 -6.21 7.45
N GLU A 60 -8.69 -5.93 7.38
CA GLU A 60 -9.51 -5.83 8.58
C GLU A 60 -9.76 -7.23 9.12
N THR A 61 -9.39 -7.46 10.38
CA THR A 61 -9.68 -8.70 11.07
C THR A 61 -11.07 -8.60 11.67
N TYR A 62 -12.04 -9.26 11.05
CA TYR A 62 -13.39 -9.37 11.60
C TYR A 62 -13.40 -10.34 12.79
N SER A 63 -14.04 -9.93 13.89
CA SER A 63 -14.23 -10.79 15.05
C SER A 63 -15.09 -12.01 14.70
N PHE A 64 -14.95 -13.08 15.47
CA PHE A 64 -15.80 -14.27 15.30
C PHE A 64 -17.29 -13.90 15.38
N GLN A 65 -17.67 -13.11 16.38
CA GLN A 65 -19.04 -12.64 16.57
C GLN A 65 -19.56 -11.86 15.36
N PHE A 66 -18.73 -10.98 14.77
CA PHE A 66 -19.14 -10.23 13.59
C PHE A 66 -19.46 -11.16 12.42
N LYS A 67 -18.65 -12.21 12.22
CA LYS A 67 -18.88 -13.20 11.16
C LYS A 67 -20.14 -14.02 11.41
N VAL A 68 -20.40 -14.43 12.65
CA VAL A 68 -21.62 -15.15 13.04
C VAL A 68 -22.86 -14.28 12.79
N ASN A 69 -22.86 -13.04 13.29
CA ASN A 69 -23.97 -12.11 13.09
C ASN A 69 -24.25 -11.83 11.61
N ALA A 70 -23.21 -11.75 10.77
CA ALA A 70 -23.39 -11.55 9.33
C ALA A 70 -24.10 -12.76 8.66
N VAL A 71 -23.80 -13.98 9.10
CA VAL A 71 -24.48 -15.21 8.62
C VAL A 71 -25.92 -15.26 9.11
N GLU A 72 -26.15 -14.99 10.40
CA GLU A 72 -27.50 -14.95 10.99
C GLU A 72 -28.38 -13.90 10.33
N LEU A 73 -27.84 -12.72 10.03
CA LEU A 73 -28.55 -11.67 9.30
C LEU A 73 -28.97 -12.15 7.90
N TYR A 74 -28.08 -12.81 7.16
CA TYR A 74 -28.41 -13.33 5.83
C TYR A 74 -29.51 -14.40 5.88
N LEU A 75 -29.48 -15.29 6.87
CA LEU A 75 -30.48 -16.35 7.02
C LEU A 75 -31.83 -15.85 7.53
N SER A 76 -31.85 -14.80 8.35
CA SER A 76 -33.07 -14.24 8.96
C SER A 76 -33.79 -13.24 8.07
N THR A 77 -33.11 -12.69 7.07
CA THR A 77 -33.69 -11.70 6.16
C THR A 77 -34.02 -12.37 4.83
N GLU A 78 -35.23 -12.15 4.31
CA GLU A 78 -35.62 -12.60 2.95
C GLU A 78 -35.01 -11.68 1.87
N ILE A 79 -33.71 -11.39 1.98
CA ILE A 79 -33.01 -10.56 1.00
C ILE A 79 -32.71 -11.45 -0.21
N SER A 80 -33.62 -11.44 -1.19
CA SER A 80 -33.31 -11.93 -2.53
C SER A 80 -32.32 -10.99 -3.20
N TYR A 81 -31.26 -11.52 -3.79
CA TYR A 81 -30.42 -10.77 -4.72
C TYR A 81 -31.29 -10.40 -5.93
N GLN A 82 -31.43 -9.10 -6.24
CA GLN A 82 -32.06 -8.65 -7.50
C GLN A 82 -31.06 -8.66 -8.65
#